data_AF-A0A7S3ZIP0-F1
#
_entry.id   AF-A0A7S3ZIP0-F1
#
_cell.length_a   1.000
_cell.length_b   1.000
_cell.length_c   1.000
_cell.angle_alpha   90.00
_cell.angle_beta   90.00
_cell.angle_gamma   90.00
#
_symmetry.space_group_name_H-M   'P 1'
#
loop_
_entity.id
_entity.type
_entity.pdbx_description
1 polymer ?
#
loop_
_entity_poly.entity_id
_entity_poly.type
_entity_poly.pdbx_seq_one_letter_code
_entity_poly.pdbx_strand_id
1 'polypeptide(L)'
;AGHTRHLLNVSVSDDGSFSVLLDGVAYMESAGTYVYSNGKLYASAGCGKSGASQLSLENITKSIGYDSLGEFESTNMAWRADGVPLSTQIRAYEGGWLAFSQEFPEGLNGTSTGDADEVI
;
A
#
# COMPACT_ATOMS: atom_id res chain seq x y z
N ALA A 1 12.95 -20.18 -23.67
CA ALA A 1 12.24 -20.73 -22.51
C ALA A 1 10.97 -19.91 -22.34
N GLY A 2 9.80 -20.55 -22.31
CA GLY A 2 8.54 -19.83 -22.12
C GLY A 2 8.48 -19.31 -20.69
N HIS A 3 8.45 -18.00 -20.52
CA HIS A 3 8.15 -17.41 -19.22
C HIS A 3 6.69 -17.71 -18.93
N THR A 4 6.44 -18.55 -17.92
CA THR A 4 5.09 -18.72 -17.38
C THR A 4 4.66 -17.37 -16.84
N ARG A 5 3.66 -16.75 -17.48
CA ARG A 5 3.05 -15.52 -16.97
C ARG A 5 2.40 -15.83 -15.64
N HIS A 6 2.92 -15.23 -14.58
CA HIS A 6 2.32 -15.35 -13.26
C HIS A 6 1.24 -14.28 -13.11
N LEU A 7 0.01 -14.67 -12.78
CA LEU A 7 -1.11 -13.73 -12.64
C LEU A 7 -1.11 -13.17 -11.22
N LEU A 8 -0.70 -11.90 -11.09
CA LEU A 8 -0.64 -11.19 -9.82
C LEU A 8 -1.90 -10.32 -9.67
N ASN A 9 -2.70 -10.57 -8.62
CA ASN A 9 -3.94 -9.85 -8.37
C ASN A 9 -3.89 -9.14 -7.02
N VAL A 10 -4.14 -7.82 -7.03
CA VAL A 10 -4.31 -7.01 -5.83
C VAL A 10 -5.79 -6.69 -5.65
N SER A 11 -6.34 -7.17 -4.55
CA SER A 11 -7.71 -6.84 -4.11
C SER A 11 -7.61 -5.88 -2.94
N VAL A 12 -8.35 -4.77 -3.02
CA VAL A 12 -8.42 -3.77 -1.96
C VAL A 12 -9.88 -3.69 -1.52
N SER A 13 -10.10 -3.77 -0.21
CA SER A 13 -11.41 -3.63 0.42
C SER A 13 -11.69 -2.16 0.78
N ASP A 14 -12.97 -1.83 0.98
CA ASP A 14 -13.39 -0.46 1.33
C ASP A 14 -12.84 0.02 2.68
N ASP A 15 -12.43 -0.90 3.55
CA ASP A 15 -11.75 -0.61 4.82
C ASP A 15 -10.25 -0.30 4.65
N GLY A 16 -9.77 -0.34 3.41
CA GLY A 16 -8.40 -0.07 3.06
C GLY A 16 -7.43 -1.22 3.36
N SER A 17 -7.94 -2.41 3.71
CA SER A 17 -7.13 -3.62 3.70
C SER A 17 -6.91 -4.09 2.27
N PHE A 18 -5.79 -4.74 2.02
CA PHE A 18 -5.49 -5.33 0.73
C PHE A 18 -4.88 -6.71 0.84
N SER A 19 -5.15 -7.53 -0.15
CA SER A 19 -4.57 -8.86 -0.31
C SER A 19 -3.85 -8.95 -1.65
N VAL A 20 -2.80 -9.77 -1.67
CA VAL A 20 -1.98 -10.00 -2.86
C VAL A 20 -1.95 -11.48 -3.14
N LEU A 21 -2.42 -11.85 -4.33
CA LEU A 21 -2.41 -13.22 -4.80
C LEU A 21 -1.45 -13.35 -6.00
N LEU A 22 -0.51 -14.28 -5.92
CA LEU A 22 0.36 -14.66 -7.03
C LEU A 22 -0.11 -16.03 -7.54
N ASP A 23 -0.57 -16.10 -8.78
CA ASP A 23 -1.18 -17.29 -9.39
C ASP A 23 -2.36 -17.87 -8.62
N GLY A 24 -3.14 -16.99 -7.99
CA GLY A 24 -4.25 -17.40 -7.13
C GLY A 24 -3.82 -17.98 -5.78
N VAL A 25 -2.52 -18.05 -5.48
CA VAL A 25 -1.99 -18.36 -4.14
C VAL A 25 -1.83 -17.05 -3.38
N ALA A 26 -2.39 -16.97 -2.17
CA ALA A 26 -2.20 -15.81 -1.31
C ALA A 26 -0.71 -15.65 -0.97
N TYR A 27 -0.11 -14.58 -1.47
CA TYR A 27 1.20 -14.12 -1.03
C TYR A 27 1.07 -13.26 0.22
N MET A 28 -0.03 -12.51 0.32
CA MET A 28 -0.43 -11.78 1.50
C MET A 28 -1.95 -11.81 1.65
N GLU A 29 -2.43 -12.38 2.76
CA GLU A 29 -3.86 -12.66 2.96
C GLU A 29 -4.67 -11.40 3.30
N SER A 30 -4.11 -10.50 4.09
CA SER A 30 -4.68 -9.18 4.40
C SER A 30 -3.63 -8.31 5.09
N ALA A 31 -3.40 -7.10 4.59
CA ALA A 31 -2.62 -6.08 5.28
C ALA A 31 -3.33 -4.72 5.23
N GLY A 32 -3.15 -3.93 6.29
CA GLY A 32 -3.59 -2.55 6.33
C GLY A 32 -2.41 -1.58 6.20
N THR A 33 -2.73 -0.35 5.80
CA THR A 33 -1.76 0.75 5.72
C THR A 33 -1.71 1.48 7.05
N TYR A 34 -0.52 1.84 7.53
CA TYR A 34 -0.37 2.77 8.65
C TYR A 34 0.77 3.75 8.42
N VAL A 35 0.74 4.87 9.14
CA VAL A 35 1.75 5.93 9.09
C VAL A 35 1.74 6.73 10.39
N TYR A 36 2.90 7.22 10.81
CA TYR A 36 2.99 8.20 11.88
C TYR A 36 2.98 9.63 11.32
N SER A 37 2.22 10.51 11.97
CA SER A 37 2.17 11.94 11.65
C SER A 37 2.05 12.73 12.92
N ASN A 38 2.94 13.71 13.11
CA ASN A 38 2.95 14.61 14.28
C ASN A 38 2.88 13.84 15.63
N GLY A 39 3.63 12.73 15.74
CA GLY A 39 3.67 11.90 16.94
C GLY A 39 2.43 11.04 17.18
N LYS A 40 1.57 10.88 16.16
CA LYS A 40 0.33 10.12 16.24
C LYS A 40 0.28 9.04 15.16
N LEU A 41 -0.12 7.84 15.53
CA LEU A 41 -0.30 6.72 14.60
C LEU A 41 -1.65 6.84 13.89
N TYR A 42 -1.63 6.73 12.57
CA TYR A 42 -2.82 6.61 11.73
C TYR A 42 -2.80 5.26 11.02
N ALA A 43 -3.93 4.57 10.97
CA ALA A 43 -4.04 3.26 10.35
C ALA A 43 -5.35 3.12 9.57
N SER A 44 -5.34 2.31 8.51
CA SER A 44 -6.57 1.91 7.81
C SER A 44 -7.43 1.05 8.74
N ALA A 45 -8.74 1.01 8.50
CA ALA A 45 -9.68 0.28 9.37
C ALA A 45 -9.30 -1.21 9.48
N GLY A 46 -8.84 -1.80 8.38
CA GLY A 46 -8.41 -3.20 8.35
C GLY A 46 -7.04 -3.49 8.94
N CYS A 47 -6.28 -2.49 9.44
CA CYS A 47 -4.91 -2.67 9.92
C CYS A 47 -4.83 -3.33 11.32
N GLY A 48 -5.90 -3.29 12.12
CA GLY A 48 -5.95 -3.92 13.44
C GLY A 48 -5.06 -3.29 14.52
N LYS A 49 -4.46 -2.11 14.26
CA LYS A 49 -3.62 -1.38 15.22
C LYS A 49 -4.50 -0.65 16.25
N SER A 50 -4.55 -1.19 17.47
CA SER A 50 -5.28 -0.57 18.59
C SER A 50 -4.65 0.77 18.99
N GLY A 51 -5.48 1.77 19.29
CA GLY A 51 -5.02 3.11 19.67
C GLY A 51 -4.60 4.01 18.50
N ALA A 52 -4.62 3.50 17.27
CA ALA A 52 -4.40 4.32 16.08
C ALA A 52 -5.61 5.21 15.80
N SER A 53 -5.36 6.39 15.23
CA SER A 53 -6.40 7.14 14.54
C SER A 53 -6.65 6.62 13.15
N GLN A 54 -7.82 6.96 12.62
CA GLN A 54 -8.27 6.40 11.36
C GLN A 54 -7.64 7.14 10.17
N LEU A 55 -7.09 6.39 9.22
CA LEU A 55 -6.84 6.87 7.86
C LEU A 55 -8.17 6.95 7.10
N SER A 56 -8.43 8.09 6.47
CA SER A 56 -9.56 8.23 5.54
C SER A 56 -9.11 7.73 4.17
N LEU A 57 -9.75 6.68 3.65
CA LEU A 57 -9.56 6.24 2.28
C LEU A 57 -10.45 7.09 1.37
N GLU A 58 -9.83 7.84 0.47
CA GLU A 58 -10.54 8.78 -0.41
C GLU A 58 -10.85 8.16 -1.78
N ASN A 59 -9.92 7.35 -2.30
CA ASN A 59 -10.07 6.77 -3.64
C ASN A 59 -9.17 5.54 -3.83
N ILE A 60 -9.62 4.61 -4.67
CA ILE A 60 -8.83 3.50 -5.19
C ILE A 60 -8.86 3.57 -6.71
N THR A 61 -7.68 3.54 -7.34
CA THR A 61 -7.58 3.50 -8.81
C THR A 61 -6.70 2.36 -9.26
N LYS A 62 -7.06 1.76 -10.40
CA LYS A 62 -6.27 0.75 -11.08
C LYS A 62 -5.80 1.29 -12.43
N SER A 63 -4.54 1.06 -12.76
CA SER A 63 -3.95 1.51 -14.02
C SER A 63 -2.86 0.55 -14.48
N ILE A 64 -2.51 0.61 -15.76
CA ILE A 64 -1.34 -0.08 -16.31
C ILE A 64 -0.26 0.98 -16.56
N GLY A 65 0.99 0.64 -16.25
CA GLY A 65 2.14 1.52 -16.44
C GLY A 65 3.36 0.77 -16.95
N TYR A 66 4.42 1.51 -17.25
CA TYR A 66 5.70 0.96 -17.70
C TYR A 66 6.85 1.76 -17.12
N ASP A 67 7.86 1.09 -16.58
CA ASP A 67 9.12 1.69 -16.12
C ASP A 67 10.34 0.82 -16.50
N SER A 68 11.51 1.10 -15.93
CA SER A 68 12.75 0.35 -16.23
C SER A 68 12.71 -1.13 -15.85
N LEU A 69 11.78 -1.55 -14.99
CA LEU A 69 11.56 -2.95 -14.61
C LEU A 69 10.55 -3.64 -15.54
N GLY A 70 9.84 -2.89 -16.38
CA GLY A 70 8.89 -3.39 -17.38
C GLY A 70 7.47 -2.87 -17.19
N GLU A 71 6.52 -3.54 -17.83
CA GLU A 71 5.08 -3.26 -17.68
C GLU A 71 4.60 -3.74 -16.31
N PHE A 72 3.70 -2.95 -15.70
CA PHE A 72 3.09 -3.28 -14.42
C PHE A 72 1.61 -2.90 -14.37
N GLU A 73 0.85 -3.69 -13.62
CA GLU A 73 -0.46 -3.27 -13.11
C GLU A 73 -0.25 -2.54 -11.78
N SER A 74 -0.92 -1.40 -11.60
CA SER A 74 -0.82 -0.56 -10.42
C SER A 74 -2.17 -0.44 -9.75
N THR A 75 -2.19 -0.62 -8.43
CA THR A 75 -3.30 -0.21 -7.58
C THR A 75 -2.84 0.94 -6.70
N ASN A 76 -3.44 2.11 -6.88
CA ASN A 76 -3.19 3.30 -6.06
C ASN A 76 -4.34 3.52 -5.10
N MET A 77 -4.01 3.78 -3.84
CA MET A 77 -4.94 4.17 -2.79
C MET A 77 -4.56 5.56 -2.30
N ALA A 78 -5.52 6.49 -2.32
CA ALA A 78 -5.34 7.85 -1.82
C ALA A 78 -5.95 7.97 -0.43
N TRP A 79 -5.20 8.55 0.50
CA TRP A 79 -5.61 8.65 1.89
C TRP A 79 -5.46 10.06 2.46
N ARG A 80 -6.11 10.30 3.60
CA ARG A 80 -5.83 11.43 4.49
C ARG A 80 -5.52 10.98 5.91
N ALA A 81 -4.44 11.52 6.45
CA ALA A 81 -4.10 11.49 7.87
C ALA A 81 -4.27 12.90 8.44
N ASP A 82 -5.38 13.14 9.15
CA ASP A 82 -5.69 14.45 9.75
C ASP A 82 -5.67 15.61 8.73
N GLY A 83 -6.29 15.36 7.57
CA GLY A 83 -6.34 16.31 6.47
C GLY A 83 -5.11 16.31 5.57
N VAL A 84 -3.97 15.75 6.00
CA VAL A 84 -2.74 15.67 5.17
C VAL A 84 -2.85 14.50 4.19
N PRO A 85 -2.67 14.73 2.88
CA PRO A 85 -2.75 13.66 1.89
C PRO A 85 -1.52 12.75 1.92
N LEU A 86 -1.76 11.45 1.73
CA LEU A 86 -0.74 10.48 1.34
C LEU A 86 -1.32 9.53 0.29
N SER A 87 -0.45 8.86 -0.45
CA SER A 87 -0.87 7.77 -1.34
C SER A 87 -0.02 6.54 -1.08
N THR A 88 -0.63 5.38 -1.32
CA THR A 88 0.09 4.11 -1.35
C THR A 88 -0.13 3.45 -2.70
N GLN A 89 0.92 2.93 -3.29
CA GLN A 89 0.89 2.27 -4.57
C GLN A 89 1.46 0.86 -4.45
N ILE A 90 0.75 -0.09 -5.05
CA ILE A 90 1.24 -1.45 -5.26
C ILE A 90 1.38 -1.65 -6.76
N ARG A 91 2.61 -1.89 -7.22
CA ARG A 91 2.92 -2.27 -8.61
C ARG A 91 3.22 -3.75 -8.68
N ALA A 92 2.55 -4.40 -9.63
CA ALA A 92 2.65 -5.81 -9.93
C ALA A 92 3.26 -5.98 -11.33
N TYR A 93 4.47 -6.51 -11.41
CA TYR A 93 5.19 -6.70 -12.67
C TYR A 93 5.00 -8.13 -13.20
N GLU A 94 5.01 -8.30 -14.53
CA GLU A 94 4.85 -9.63 -15.17
C GLU A 94 5.89 -10.67 -14.71
N GLY A 95 7.05 -10.23 -14.22
CA GLY A 95 8.12 -11.09 -13.70
C GLY A 95 7.91 -11.63 -12.28
N GLY A 96 6.75 -11.38 -11.66
CA GLY A 96 6.44 -11.80 -10.28
C GLY A 96 7.00 -10.88 -9.20
N TRP A 97 7.44 -9.68 -9.57
CA TRP A 97 7.93 -8.66 -8.64
C TRP A 97 6.79 -7.77 -8.15
N LEU A 98 6.90 -7.37 -6.88
CA LEU A 98 6.02 -6.41 -6.25
C LEU A 98 6.84 -5.23 -5.78
N ALA A 99 6.37 -4.03 -6.09
CA ALA A 99 6.87 -2.81 -5.47
C ALA A 99 5.73 -2.17 -4.67
N PHE A 100 5.98 -1.93 -3.39
CA PHE A 100 5.13 -1.10 -2.56
C PHE A 100 5.82 0.25 -2.38
N SER A 101 5.06 1.33 -2.57
CA SER A 101 5.53 2.68 -2.26
C SER A 101 4.47 3.45 -1.50
N GLN A 102 4.94 4.37 -0.67
CA GLN A 102 4.13 5.41 -0.05
C GLN A 102 4.69 6.76 -0.49
N GLU A 103 3.81 7.68 -0.86
CA GLU A 103 4.18 9.03 -1.23
C GLU A 103 3.47 10.04 -0.32
N PHE A 104 4.21 11.06 0.07
CA PHE A 104 3.77 12.11 0.99
C PHE A 104 3.90 13.46 0.28
N PRO A 105 2.94 13.83 -0.59
CA PRO A 105 3.07 14.96 -1.51
C PRO A 105 3.21 16.33 -0.81
N GLU A 106 2.63 16.49 0.38
CA GLU A 106 2.78 17.69 1.21
C GLU A 106 3.86 17.54 2.28
N GLY A 107 4.59 16.42 2.27
CA GLY A 107 5.43 15.98 3.38
C GLY A 107 4.61 15.53 4.58
N LEU A 108 5.22 14.70 5.42
CA LEU A 108 4.62 14.25 6.68
C LEU A 108 5.68 14.37 7.77
N ASN A 109 5.36 15.14 8.81
CA ASN A 109 6.27 15.41 9.93
C ASN A 109 6.16 14.28 10.97
N GLY A 110 7.29 13.91 11.57
CA GLY A 110 7.30 12.93 12.66
C GLY A 110 6.88 11.52 12.20
N THR A 111 7.22 11.16 10.97
CA THR A 111 7.02 9.80 10.45
C THR A 111 7.95 8.79 11.10
N SER A 112 9.09 9.19 11.67
CA SER A 112 9.93 8.28 12.44
C SER A 112 9.47 8.21 13.90
N THR A 113 9.35 7.00 14.43
CA THR A 113 9.12 6.77 15.86
C THR A 113 10.41 6.75 16.67
N GLY A 114 11.57 6.75 15.99
CA GLY A 114 12.88 6.57 16.61
C GLY A 114 13.17 5.13 17.07
N ASP A 115 12.24 4.21 16.88
CA ASP A 115 12.42 2.77 17.14
C ASP A 115 12.91 2.08 15.85
N ALA A 116 14.08 1.43 15.93
CA ALA A 116 14.70 0.75 14.80
C ALA A 116 13.99 -0.56 14.43
N ASP A 117 13.22 -1.13 15.35
CA ASP A 117 12.46 -2.36 15.13
C ASP A 117 11.04 -2.06 14.62
N GLU A 118 10.62 -0.79 14.63
CA GLU A 118 9.34 -0.33 14.08
C GLU A 118 9.52 0.14 12.63
N VAL A 119 9.48 -0.82 11.70
CA VAL A 119 9.42 -0.53 10.27
C VAL A 119 8.01 -0.06 9.92
N ILE A 120 7.91 1.11 9.29
CA ILE A 120 6.67 1.69 8.74
C ILE A 120 6.58 1.30 7.26
#